data_AF-A0A0F0GKI9-F1
#
_entry.id   AF-A0A0F0GKI9-F1
#
_cell.length_a   1.000
_cell.length_b   1.000
_cell.length_c   1.000
_cell.angle_alpha   90.00
_cell.angle_beta   90.00
_cell.angle_gamma   90.00
#
_symmetry.space_group_name_H-M   'P 1'
#
loop_
_entity.id
_entity.type
_entity.pdbx_description
1 polymer ?
#
loop_
_entity_poly.entity_id
_entity_poly.type
_entity_poly.pdbx_seq_one_letter_code
_entity_poly.pdbx_strand_id
1 'polypeptide(L)'
;FAMRATLRWQVTWRLRRGCGGSVEDILALDVDDLDLLHRRTPRRPGRPLLQWRAGAARRLPLRVIGRTGGPLLLTDRRAGAGTPAADLCPHSGHSRLSYRRAAELFTA
;
A
#
# COMPACT_ATOMS: atom_id res chain seq x y z
N PHE A 1 12.06 18.60 -3.28
CA PHE A 1 11.77 17.16 -3.53
C PHE A 1 10.83 16.49 -2.51
N ALA A 2 10.42 17.14 -1.41
CA ALA A 2 9.61 16.50 -0.36
C ALA A 2 8.09 16.38 -0.64
N MET A 3 7.51 17.21 -1.51
CA MET A 3 6.04 17.34 -1.63
C MET A 3 5.31 16.12 -2.22
N ARG A 4 5.97 15.32 -3.08
CA ARG A 4 5.39 14.07 -3.61
C ARG A 4 5.46 12.92 -2.61
N ALA A 5 6.52 12.87 -1.81
CA ALA A 5 6.62 11.94 -0.69
C ALA A 5 5.48 12.18 0.30
N THR A 6 5.15 13.44 0.63
CA THR A 6 4.13 13.77 1.64
C THR A 6 2.75 13.20 1.34
N LEU A 7 2.28 13.23 0.08
CA LEU A 7 0.93 12.74 -0.24
C LEU A 7 0.86 11.19 -0.26
N ARG A 8 1.87 10.52 -0.83
CA ARG A 8 2.00 9.05 -0.76
C ARG A 8 2.12 8.59 0.69
N TRP A 9 2.88 9.34 1.49
CA TRP A 9 3.18 9.10 2.90
C TRP A 9 1.99 9.28 3.82
N GLN A 10 1.22 10.37 3.66
CA GLN A 10 0.01 10.62 4.43
C GLN A 10 -1.05 9.53 4.22
N VAL A 11 -1.09 8.93 3.03
CA VAL A 11 -1.98 7.79 2.74
C VAL A 11 -1.50 6.54 3.47
N THR A 12 -0.19 6.24 3.45
CA THR A 12 0.40 5.13 4.22
C THR A 12 0.11 5.28 5.72
N TRP A 13 0.32 6.47 6.30
CA TRP A 13 -0.01 6.75 7.71
C TRP A 13 -1.49 6.62 8.03
N ARG A 14 -2.37 7.09 7.14
CA ARG A 14 -3.82 6.97 7.34
C ARG A 14 -4.32 5.56 7.16
N LEU A 15 -3.70 4.77 6.28
CA LEU A 15 -3.96 3.34 6.17
C LEU A 15 -3.50 2.63 7.43
N ARG A 16 -2.30 2.91 7.92
CA ARG A 16 -1.80 2.33 9.18
C ARG A 16 -2.69 2.68 10.37
N ARG A 17 -3.04 3.96 10.57
CA ARG A 17 -3.94 4.38 11.66
C ARG A 17 -5.40 4.00 11.45
N GLY A 18 -5.78 3.72 10.21
CA GLY A 18 -7.16 3.45 9.82
C GLY A 18 -7.46 1.97 9.65
N CYS A 19 -6.45 1.09 9.69
CA CYS A 19 -6.56 -0.34 9.50
C CYS A 19 -6.32 -1.08 10.81
N GLY A 20 -7.10 -2.13 11.07
CA GLY A 20 -6.95 -2.98 12.27
C GLY A 20 -5.90 -4.10 12.17
N GLY A 21 -5.10 -4.15 11.11
CA GLY A 21 -4.11 -5.22 10.86
C GLY A 21 -2.69 -4.94 11.36
N SER A 22 -1.80 -5.92 11.19
CA SER A 22 -0.36 -5.74 11.40
C SER A 22 0.25 -4.81 10.34
N VAL A 23 1.47 -4.32 10.55
CA VAL A 23 2.14 -3.47 9.54
C VAL A 23 2.45 -4.30 8.32
N GLU A 24 2.86 -5.54 8.55
CA GLU A 24 3.24 -6.55 7.57
C GLU A 24 2.08 -6.84 6.63
N ASP A 25 0.88 -7.06 7.18
CA ASP A 25 -0.32 -7.30 6.37
C ASP A 25 -0.66 -6.10 5.48
N ILE A 26 -0.48 -4.88 5.99
CA ILE A 26 -0.74 -3.65 5.24
C ILE A 26 0.29 -3.44 4.13
N LEU A 27 1.57 -3.74 4.40
CA LEU A 27 2.64 -3.66 3.39
C LEU A 27 2.51 -4.75 2.33
N ALA A 28 1.88 -5.87 2.68
CA ALA A 28 1.66 -6.99 1.77
C ALA A 28 0.49 -6.80 0.80
N LEU A 29 -0.35 -5.78 1.01
CA LEU A 29 -1.53 -5.52 0.18
C LEU A 29 -1.17 -5.17 -1.27
N ASP A 30 -1.84 -5.85 -2.20
CA ASP A 30 -1.90 -5.46 -3.60
C ASP A 30 -3.19 -4.69 -3.92
N VAL A 31 -3.26 -4.10 -5.11
CA VAL A 31 -4.46 -3.37 -5.58
C VAL A 31 -5.66 -4.31 -5.70
N ASP A 32 -5.45 -5.54 -6.13
CA ASP A 32 -6.47 -6.59 -6.28
C ASP A 32 -6.94 -7.19 -4.95
N ASP A 33 -6.30 -6.82 -3.83
CA ASP A 33 -6.75 -7.15 -2.47
C ASP A 33 -7.77 -6.13 -1.93
N LEU A 34 -8.18 -5.12 -2.70
CA LEU A 34 -9.06 -4.05 -2.20
C LEU A 34 -10.53 -4.28 -2.56
N ASP A 35 -11.37 -4.51 -1.56
CA ASP A 35 -12.83 -4.33 -1.67
C ASP A 35 -13.19 -2.90 -1.24
N LEU A 36 -13.11 -1.98 -2.20
CA LEU A 36 -13.38 -0.55 -1.99
C LEU A 36 -14.81 -0.27 -1.53
N LEU A 37 -15.77 -1.11 -1.94
CA LEU A 37 -17.19 -0.98 -1.59
C LEU A 37 -17.40 -1.29 -0.11
N HIS A 38 -16.90 -2.44 0.36
CA HIS A 38 -17.07 -2.89 1.75
C HIS A 38 -15.99 -2.37 2.69
N ARG A 39 -15.06 -1.58 2.18
CA ARG A 39 -13.95 -0.98 2.91
C ARG A 39 -13.08 -2.00 3.65
N ARG A 40 -12.78 -3.12 2.99
CA ARG A 40 -12.04 -4.23 3.57
C ARG A 40 -11.29 -5.06 2.53
N THR A 41 -10.42 -5.95 2.94
CA THR A 41 -9.94 -7.00 2.02
C THR A 41 -11.06 -8.01 1.75
N PRO A 42 -11.14 -8.59 0.54
CA PRO A 42 -12.02 -9.72 0.28
C PRO A 42 -11.71 -10.84 1.29
N ARG A 43 -12.75 -11.53 1.76
CA ARG A 43 -12.56 -12.72 2.60
C ARG A 43 -11.92 -13.81 1.76
N ARG A 44 -10.66 -14.13 2.05
CA ARG A 44 -9.91 -15.22 1.42
C ARG A 44 -9.30 -16.12 2.50
N PRO A 45 -9.32 -17.45 2.33
CA PRO A 45 -8.69 -18.36 3.27
C PRO A 45 -7.18 -18.06 3.37
N GLY A 46 -6.64 -18.04 4.59
CA GLY A 46 -5.23 -17.77 4.84
C GLY A 46 -4.79 -16.31 4.67
N ARG A 47 -5.70 -15.37 4.38
CA ARG A 47 -5.41 -13.94 4.39
C ARG A 47 -6.17 -13.20 5.48
N PRO A 48 -5.54 -12.22 6.15
CA PRO A 48 -6.19 -11.44 7.18
C PRO A 48 -7.32 -10.59 6.60
N LEU A 49 -8.44 -10.52 7.32
CA LEU A 49 -9.51 -9.58 7.03
C LEU A 49 -9.12 -8.21 7.56
N LEU A 50 -8.62 -7.36 6.68
CA LEU A 50 -8.29 -5.98 7.00
C LEU A 50 -9.49 -5.10 6.71
N GLN A 51 -9.84 -4.22 7.63
CA GLN A 51 -10.90 -3.22 7.45
C GLN A 51 -10.30 -1.84 7.58
N TRP A 52 -10.77 -0.88 6.78
CA TRP A 52 -10.28 0.49 6.83
C TRP A 52 -11.36 1.52 7.14
N ARG A 53 -11.00 2.45 8.01
CA ARG A 53 -11.87 3.57 8.40
C ARG A 53 -12.11 4.53 7.23
N ALA A 54 -13.20 5.29 7.32
CA ALA A 54 -13.65 6.22 6.26
C ALA A 54 -12.56 7.17 5.74
N GLY A 55 -11.62 7.60 6.60
CA GLY A 55 -10.51 8.47 6.21
C GLY A 55 -9.52 7.83 5.24
N ALA A 56 -9.26 6.52 5.36
CA ALA A 56 -8.45 5.76 4.43
C ALA A 56 -9.28 5.37 3.19
N ALA A 57 -10.54 4.98 3.38
CA ALA A 57 -11.47 4.62 2.29
C ALA A 57 -11.55 5.69 1.20
N ARG A 58 -11.65 6.97 1.59
CA ARG A 58 -11.75 8.09 0.62
C ARG A 58 -10.52 8.28 -0.26
N ARG A 59 -9.35 7.77 0.17
CA ARG A 59 -8.07 7.98 -0.52
C ARG A 59 -7.63 6.77 -1.33
N LEU A 60 -8.10 5.57 -0.97
CA LEU A 60 -7.76 4.33 -1.67
C LEU A 60 -8.14 4.35 -3.15
N PRO A 61 -9.36 4.79 -3.57
CA PRO A 61 -9.70 4.89 -4.98
C PRO A 61 -8.69 5.73 -5.75
N LEU A 62 -8.37 6.94 -5.25
CA LEU A 62 -7.39 7.85 -5.86
C LEU A 62 -5.98 7.24 -5.98
N ARG A 63 -5.63 6.31 -5.07
CA ARG A 63 -4.32 5.64 -5.05
C ARG A 63 -4.20 4.54 -6.10
N VAL A 64 -5.33 3.97 -6.52
CA VAL A 64 -5.39 2.85 -7.46
C VAL A 64 -5.95 3.25 -8.82
N ILE A 65 -6.27 4.52 -9.05
CA ILE A 65 -6.66 5.01 -10.37
C ILE A 65 -5.62 4.58 -11.41
N GLY A 66 -6.09 3.95 -12.49
CA GLY A 66 -5.26 3.47 -13.58
C GLY A 66 -4.40 2.24 -13.24
N ARG A 67 -4.65 1.60 -12.10
CA ARG A 67 -3.94 0.39 -11.66
C ARG A 67 -4.92 -0.75 -11.47
N THR A 68 -4.59 -1.90 -12.02
CA THR A 68 -5.41 -3.12 -11.90
C THR A 68 -4.74 -4.18 -11.02
N GLY A 69 -3.48 -4.00 -10.64
CA GLY A 69 -2.76 -4.93 -9.79
C GLY A 69 -1.44 -4.40 -9.21
N GLY A 70 -0.79 -5.27 -8.44
CA GLY A 70 0.53 -5.06 -7.84
C GLY A 70 0.50 -4.22 -6.56
N PRO A 71 1.67 -3.93 -5.96
CA PRO A 71 1.76 -3.51 -4.56
C PRO A 71 1.10 -2.15 -4.29
N LEU A 72 0.22 -2.09 -3.29
CA LEU A 72 -0.50 -0.86 -2.95
C LEU A 72 0.45 0.24 -2.46
N LEU A 73 1.41 -0.15 -1.62
CA LEU A 73 2.41 0.71 -1.03
C LEU A 73 3.74 0.54 -1.76
N LEU A 74 4.22 1.63 -2.35
CA LEU A 74 5.39 1.65 -3.22
C LEU A 74 6.46 2.58 -2.67
N THR A 75 7.71 2.21 -2.92
CA THR A 75 8.88 3.07 -2.70
C THR A 75 8.86 4.29 -3.63
N ASP A 76 9.56 5.35 -3.24
CA ASP A 76 9.64 6.57 -4.06
C ASP A 76 10.64 6.46 -5.21
N ARG A 77 11.63 5.59 -5.06
CA ARG A 77 12.61 5.27 -6.12
C ARG A 77 12.09 4.12 -6.97
N ARG A 78 12.52 4.06 -8.23
CA ARG A 78 12.27 2.87 -9.07
C ARG A 78 13.00 1.67 -8.49
N ALA A 79 12.44 0.50 -8.77
CA ALA A 79 13.01 -0.76 -8.32
C ALA A 79 14.39 -1.00 -8.96
N GLY A 80 15.30 -1.57 -8.18
CA GLY A 80 16.60 -2.01 -8.68
C GLY A 80 16.50 -3.29 -9.49
N ALA A 81 17.52 -3.58 -10.28
CA ALA A 81 17.67 -4.86 -10.96
C ALA A 81 17.61 -6.01 -9.94
N GLY A 82 16.84 -7.07 -10.26
CA GLY A 82 16.65 -8.22 -9.38
C GLY A 82 15.49 -8.12 -8.39
N THR A 83 14.70 -7.03 -8.39
CA THR A 83 13.47 -6.98 -7.58
C THR A 83 12.48 -8.04 -8.08
N PRO A 84 11.91 -8.89 -7.20
CA PRO A 84 10.93 -9.89 -7.58
C PRO A 84 9.72 -9.27 -8.28
N ALA A 85 9.19 -9.94 -9.30
CA ALA A 85 8.03 -9.44 -10.04
C ALA A 85 6.81 -9.18 -9.14
N ALA A 86 6.61 -9.98 -8.08
CA ALA A 86 5.55 -9.80 -7.10
C ALA A 86 5.67 -8.47 -6.31
N ASP A 87 6.89 -7.94 -6.16
CA ASP A 87 7.15 -6.69 -5.48
C ASP A 87 7.25 -5.50 -6.46
N LEU A 88 7.02 -5.72 -7.76
CA LEU A 88 7.07 -4.67 -8.77
C LEU A 88 5.66 -4.17 -9.11
N CYS A 89 5.50 -2.84 -9.12
CA CYS A 89 4.31 -2.24 -9.72
C CYS A 89 4.45 -2.28 -11.26
N PRO A 90 3.60 -3.02 -11.99
CA PRO A 90 3.72 -3.16 -13.44
C PRO A 90 3.47 -1.83 -14.17
N HIS A 91 2.76 -0.90 -13.55
CA HIS A 91 2.39 0.39 -14.14
C HIS A 91 3.48 1.46 -13.97
N SER A 92 4.32 1.37 -12.93
CA SER A 92 5.29 2.43 -12.61
C SER A 92 6.74 1.97 -12.51
N GLY A 93 7.00 0.66 -12.35
CA GLY A 93 8.34 0.13 -12.12
C GLY A 93 8.92 0.46 -10.74
N HIS A 94 8.07 0.80 -9.77
CA HIS A 94 8.48 1.02 -8.37
C HIS A 94 8.33 -0.28 -7.59
N SER A 95 9.15 -0.46 -6.55
CA SER A 95 9.09 -1.64 -5.69
C SER A 95 8.09 -1.48 -4.54
N ARG A 96 7.61 -2.60 -4.00
CA ARG A 96 6.84 -2.67 -2.76
C ARG A 96 7.63 -2.04 -1.62
N LEU A 97 6.92 -1.32 -0.75
CA LEU A 97 7.51 -0.76 0.45
C LEU A 97 7.83 -1.89 1.44
N SER A 98 9.11 -2.09 1.77
CA SER A 98 9.51 -3.06 2.78
C SER A 98 9.26 -2.54 4.20
N TYR A 99 9.17 -3.45 5.18
CA TYR A 99 9.02 -3.08 6.58
C TYR A 99 10.16 -2.18 7.06
N ARG A 100 11.43 -2.55 6.77
CA ARG A 100 12.60 -1.72 7.12
C ARG A 100 12.44 -0.30 6.58
N ARG A 101 12.08 -0.16 5.30
CA ARG A 101 11.93 1.16 4.69
C ARG A 101 10.72 1.93 5.26
N ALA A 102 9.64 1.23 5.60
CA ALA A 102 8.51 1.83 6.29
C ALA A 102 8.92 2.35 7.68
N ALA A 103 9.66 1.55 8.46
CA ALA A 103 10.17 1.92 9.77
C ALA A 103 11.09 3.15 9.71
N GLU A 104 12.06 3.17 8.79
CA GLU A 104 12.92 4.34 8.56
C GLU A 104 12.12 5.61 8.26
N LEU A 105 11.08 5.49 7.43
CA LEU A 105 10.22 6.63 7.13
C LEU A 105 9.38 7.05 8.34
N PHE A 106 8.97 6.11 9.20
CA PHE A 106 8.14 6.39 10.38
C PHE A 106 8.93 7.06 11.51
N THR A 107 10.26 6.87 11.55
CA THR A 107 11.15 7.41 12.57
C THR A 107 11.92 8.67 12.15
N ALA A 108 11.86 9.06 10.87
CA ALA A 108 12.52 10.25 10.31
C ALA A 108 11.58 11.47 10.32
#